data_AF-A0A3M1R338-F1
#
_entry.id   AF-A0A3M1R338-F1
#
_cell.length_a   1.000
_cell.length_b   1.000
_cell.length_c   1.000
_cell.angle_alpha   90.00
_cell.angle_beta   90.00
_cell.angle_gamma   90.00
#
_symmetry.space_group_name_H-M   'P 1'
#
loop_
_entity.id
_entity.type
_entity.pdbx_description
1 polymer ?
#
loop_
_entity_poly.entity_id
_entity_poly.type
_entity_poly.pdbx_seq_one_letter_code
_entity_poly.pdbx_strand_id
1 'polypeptide(L)' 'MSVNLTLSVDDRLLERAREVARRQGVSLNQLIRQYLEAVAGEVDGAAVADRLLRLMEEHGGHSGGRTVRRGWAYEGRL' A
#
# COMPACT_ATOMS: atom_id res chain seq x y z
N MET A 1 -7.55 -2.79 23.59
CA MET A 1 -8.74 -1.91 23.70
C MET A 1 -8.92 -1.17 22.39
N SER A 2 -10.15 -0.92 21.95
CA SER A 2 -10.45 -0.19 20.71
C SER A 2 -10.78 1.26 21.06
N VAL A 3 -10.04 2.23 20.50
CA VAL A 3 -10.30 3.67 20.65
C VAL A 3 -10.93 4.20 19.37
N ASN A 4 -11.98 5.01 19.49
CA ASN A 4 -12.63 5.65 18.34
C ASN A 4 -11.97 7.01 18.06
N LEU A 5 -11.62 7.26 16.79
CA LEU A 5 -11.05 8.51 16.32
C LEU A 5 -12.04 9.19 15.36
N THR A 6 -12.43 10.43 15.68
CA THR A 6 -13.24 11.27 14.78
C THR A 6 -12.34 12.32 14.14
N LEU A 7 -12.41 12.45 12.81
CA LEU A 7 -11.63 13.38 12.01
C LEU A 7 -12.57 14.29 11.22
N SER A 8 -12.39 15.60 11.36
CA SER A 8 -13.02 16.59 10.49
C SER A 8 -12.15 16.81 9.26
N VAL A 9 -12.71 16.54 8.08
CA VAL A 9 -12.03 16.69 6.79
C VAL A 9 -12.99 17.28 5.77
N ASP A 10 -12.44 17.91 4.73
CA ASP A 10 -13.22 18.36 3.58
C ASP A 10 -13.83 17.17 2.81
N ASP A 11 -15.04 17.33 2.28
CA ASP A 11 -15.78 16.27 1.58
C ASP A 11 -15.04 15.75 0.35
N ARG A 12 -14.40 16.64 -0.43
CA ARG A 12 -13.64 16.22 -1.62
C ARG A 12 -12.41 15.41 -1.24
N LEU A 13 -11.79 15.75 -0.11
CA LEU A 13 -10.68 14.96 0.43
C LEU A 13 -11.16 13.57 0.85
N LEU A 14 -12.31 13.49 1.53
CA LEU A 14 -12.90 12.22 1.94
C LEU A 14 -13.22 11.31 0.74
N GLU A 15 -13.80 11.85 -0.32
CA GLU A 15 -14.09 11.09 -1.55
C GLU A 15 -12.82 10.55 -2.20
N ARG A 16 -11.81 11.40 -2.39
CA ARG A 16 -10.52 10.99 -2.97
C ARG A 16 -9.84 9.92 -2.13
N ALA A 17 -9.87 10.04 -0.81
CA ALA A 17 -9.29 9.05 0.09
C ALA A 17 -10.00 7.70 -0.02
N ARG A 18 -11.34 7.69 -0.14
CA ARG A 18 -12.12 6.46 -0.37
C ARG A 18 -11.78 5.82 -1.70
N GLU A 19 -11.59 6.62 -2.76
CA GLU A 19 -11.21 6.09 -4.07
C GLU A 19 -9.83 5.43 -4.04
N VAL A 20 -8.85 6.07 -3.38
CA VAL A 20 -7.51 5.49 -3.18
C VAL A 20 -7.58 4.17 -2.42
N ALA A 21 -8.32 4.12 -1.30
CA ALA A 21 -8.48 2.90 -0.52
C ALA A 21 -9.12 1.78 -1.36
N ARG A 22 -10.16 2.09 -2.16
CA ARG A 22 -10.77 1.15 -3.10
C ARG A 22 -9.79 0.61 -4.13
N ARG A 23 -8.96 1.47 -4.73
CA ARG A 23 -7.93 1.06 -5.70
C ARG A 23 -6.90 0.12 -5.08
N GLN A 24 -6.66 0.24 -3.77
CA GLN A 24 -5.77 -0.64 -3.00
C GLN A 24 -6.48 -1.88 -2.43
N GLY A 25 -7.79 -2.03 -2.65
CA GLY A 25 -8.57 -3.17 -2.15
C GLY A 25 -8.82 -3.15 -0.64
N VAL A 26 -8.66 -2.01 0.03
CA VAL A 26 -8.85 -1.87 1.48
C VAL A 26 -9.94 -0.83 1.83
N SER A 27 -10.43 -0.87 3.06
CA SER A 27 -11.34 0.18 3.55
C SER A 27 -10.56 1.45 3.92
N LEU A 28 -11.21 2.62 3.88
CA LEU A 28 -10.59 3.88 4.31
C LEU A 28 -10.12 3.81 5.77
N ASN A 29 -10.90 3.19 6.66
CA ASN A 29 -10.52 3.02 8.07
C ASN A 29 -9.26 2.15 8.22
N GLN A 30 -9.14 1.09 7.43
CA GLN A 30 -7.95 0.25 7.42
C GLN A 30 -6.72 1.02 6.91
N LEU A 31 -6.89 1.81 5.85
CA LEU A 31 -5.83 2.65 5.31
C LEU A 31 -5.36 3.70 6.35
N ILE A 32 -6.28 4.35 7.05
CA ILE A 32 -5.95 5.31 8.11
C ILE A 32 -5.18 4.64 9.26
N ARG A 33 -5.59 3.43 9.68
CA ARG A 33 -4.86 2.68 10.72
C ARG A 33 -3.43 2.39 10.30
N GLN A 34 -3.22 1.89 9.09
CA GLN A 34 -1.89 1.62 8.54
C GLN A 34 -1.01 2.88 8.52
N TYR A 35 -1.59 4.03 8.15
CA TYR A 35 -0.87 5.31 8.20
C TYR A 35 -0.50 5.71 9.64
N LEU A 36 -1.41 5.54 10.59
CA LEU A 36 -1.14 5.85 12.00
C LEU A 36 -0.08 4.93 12.60
N GLU A 37 -0.13 3.62 12.30
CA GLU A 37 0.89 2.64 12.68
C GLU A 37 2.26 3.02 12.10
N ALA A 38 2.30 3.42 10.83
CA ALA A 38 3.53 3.88 10.17
C ALA A 38 4.09 5.15 10.81
N VAL A 39 3.24 6.14 11.10
CA VAL A 39 3.66 7.41 11.73
C VAL A 39 4.10 7.19 13.18
N ALA A 40 3.44 6.28 13.91
CA ALA A 40 3.82 5.90 15.27
C ALA A 40 5.13 5.09 15.33
N GLY A 41 5.71 4.72 14.19
CA GLY A 41 6.91 3.90 14.12
C GLY A 41 6.64 2.43 14.47
N GLU A 42 5.38 1.98 14.47
CA GLU A 42 5.01 0.57 14.68
C GLU A 42 5.24 -0.28 13.43
N VAL A 43 5.62 0.33 12.30
CA VAL A 43 6.08 -0.41 11.13
C VAL A 43 7.54 -0.80 11.33
N ASP A 44 7.74 -1.95 11.98
CA ASP A 44 9.03 -2.61 12.06
C ASP A 44 9.49 -3.03 10.66
N GLY A 45 10.57 -2.40 10.17
CA GLY A 45 11.13 -2.69 8.86
C GLY A 45 11.54 -4.16 8.68
N ALA A 46 11.94 -4.85 9.76
CA ALA A 46 12.22 -6.28 9.72
C ALA A 46 10.93 -7.08 9.48
N ALA A 47 9.84 -6.74 10.19
CA ALA A 47 8.55 -7.37 9.98
C ALA A 47 7.99 -7.14 8.56
N VAL A 48 8.23 -5.96 7.98
CA VAL A 48 7.89 -5.67 6.58
C VAL A 48 8.70 -6.53 5.61
N ALA A 49 10.02 -6.65 5.84
CA ALA A 49 10.89 -7.49 5.01
C ALA A 49 10.46 -8.97 5.08
N ASP A 50 10.17 -9.49 6.27
CA ASP A 50 9.70 -10.86 6.47
C ASP A 50 8.34 -11.11 5.79
N ARG A 51 7.44 -10.12 5.83
CA ARG A 51 6.16 -10.21 5.12
C ARG A 51 6.36 -10.21 3.60
N LEU A 52 7.27 -9.39 3.09
CA LEU A 52 7.61 -9.36 1.67
C LEU A 52 8.17 -10.70 1.20
N LEU A 53 9.12 -11.27 1.94
CA LEU A 53 9.71 -12.58 1.62
C LEU A 53 8.64 -13.67 1.59
N ARG A 54 7.76 -13.73 2.59
CA ARG A 54 6.63 -14.67 2.61
C ARG A 54 5.70 -14.53 1.40
N LEU A 55 5.35 -13.30 1.03
CA LEU A 55 4.52 -13.06 -0.16
C LEU A 55 5.21 -13.52 -1.45
N MET A 56 6.53 -13.36 -1.55
CA MET A 56 7.32 -13.84 -2.69
C MET A 56 7.41 -15.37 -2.74
N GLU A 57 7.41 -16.03 -1.59
CA GLU A 57 7.36 -17.50 -1.47
C GLU A 57 5.98 -18.06 -1.81
N GLU A 58 4.91 -17.44 -1.28
CA GLU A 58 3.52 -17.86 -1.46
C GLU A 58 3.00 -17.58 -2.87
N HIS A 59 3.54 -16.56 -3.55
CA HIS A 59 3.07 -16.15 -4.86
C HIS A 59 4.22 -16.10 -5.87
N GLY A 60 4.18 -17.02 -6.84
CA GLY A 60 5.04 -16.94 -8.03
C GLY A 60 4.74 -15.67 -8.83
N GLY A 61 5.76 -14.85 -9.08
CA GLY A 61 5.60 -13.60 -9.82
C GLY A 61 4.99 -13.83 -11.20
N HIS A 62 3.85 -13.19 -11.49
CA HIS A 62 3.18 -13.27 -12.79
C HIS A 62 3.35 -11.96 -13.55
N SER A 63 4.33 -11.91 -14.45
CA SER A 63 4.58 -10.72 -15.28
C SER A 63 3.62 -10.59 -16.49
N GLY A 64 2.57 -11.41 -16.58
CA GLY A 64 1.59 -11.36 -17.68
C GLY A 64 2.21 -11.62 -19.06
N GLY A 65 3.26 -12.46 -19.13
CA GLY A 65 4.02 -12.71 -20.37
C GLY A 65 5.01 -11.59 -20.76
N ARG A 66 5.08 -10.50 -19.99
CA ARG A 66 6.05 -9.42 -20.24
C ARG A 66 7.42 -9.84 -19.70
N THR A 67 8.43 -9.78 -20.56
CA THR A 67 9.82 -9.93 -20.13
C THR A 67 10.32 -8.55 -19.69
N VAL A 68 10.74 -8.39 -18.44
CA VAL A 68 11.39 -7.16 -17.99
C VAL A 68 12.89 -7.29 -18.28
N ARG A 69 13.35 -6.70 -19.38
CA ARG A 69 14.79 -6.60 -19.68
C ARG A 69 15.33 -5.28 -19.16
N ARG A 70 16.53 -5.31 -18.59
CA ARG A 70 17.22 -4.11 -18.05
C ARG A 70 17.27 -2.95 -19.04
N GLY A 71 17.50 -3.23 -20.33
CA GLY A 71 17.55 -2.22 -21.39
C GLY A 71 16.22 -1.50 -21.66
N TRP A 72 15.09 -2.11 -21.33
CA TRP A 72 13.74 -1.54 -21.54
C TRP A 72 13.25 -0.71 -20.34
N ALA A 73 13.98 -0.71 -19.21
CA ALA A 73 13.56 -0.03 -17.99
C ALA A 73 13.48 1.51 -18.13
N TYR A 74 14.14 2.09 -19.14
CA TYR A 74 14.21 3.54 -19.36
C TYR A 74 13.67 3.99 -20.71
N GLU A 75 13.14 3.05 -21.51
CA GLU A 75 12.65 3.35 -22.85
C GLU A 75 11.36 4.19 -22.77
N GLY A 76 11.34 5.35 -23.44
CA GLY A 76 10.24 6.33 -23.36
C GLY A 76 10.29 7.31 -22.19
N ARG A 77 11.41 7.38 -21.44
CA ARG A 77 11.70 8.45 -20.48
C ARG A 77 12.80 9.38 -21.01
N LEU A 78 12.56 10.00 -22.17
CA LEU A 78 13.24 11.20 -22.70
C LEU A 78 12.23 12.01 -23.51
#